data_AF-A0A126P7D8-F1
#
_entry.id   AF-A0A126P7D8-F1
#
_cell.length_a   1.000
_cell.length_b   1.000
_cell.length_c   1.000
_cell.angle_alpha   90.00
_cell.angle_beta   90.00
_cell.angle_gamma   90.00
#
_symmetry.space_group_name_H-M   'P 1'
#
loop_
_entity.id
_entity.type
_entity.pdbx_description
1 polymer ?
#
loop_
_entity_poly.entity_id
_entity_poly.type
_entity_poly.pdbx_seq_one_letter_code
_entity_poly.pdbx_strand_id
1 'polypeptide(L)'
;MGAPAHSPWCACFVSWCLHQAGVATARFGAARSWFDQRHTIWRNGTGRTPQFGDLTGYRWGSSQIHHVGFVDFWGTGPSAQTVEGNTGGGKALLREGDGVFKNWRLKRTIWAVADVVDDPHYTHSE
;
A
#
# COMPACT_ATOMS: atom_id res chain seq x y z
N MET A 1 9.91 -21.67 14.93
CA MET A 1 10.74 -20.65 14.26
C MET A 1 9.94 -19.35 14.25
N GLY A 2 10.25 -18.42 15.15
CA GLY A 2 9.60 -17.10 15.19
C GLY A 2 10.27 -16.17 14.20
N ALA A 3 9.49 -15.45 13.40
CA ALA A 3 10.02 -14.42 12.52
C ALA A 3 10.76 -13.35 13.34
N PRO A 4 11.91 -12.84 12.89
CA PRO A 4 12.66 -11.81 13.61
C PRO A 4 11.81 -10.54 13.75
N ALA A 5 12.02 -9.83 14.87
CA ALA A 5 11.24 -8.69 15.39
C ALA A 5 11.12 -7.44 14.48
N HIS A 6 11.48 -7.51 13.19
CA HIS A 6 11.55 -6.38 12.28
C HIS A 6 11.09 -6.72 10.86
N SER A 7 10.20 -7.71 10.71
CA SER A 7 9.65 -8.08 9.41
C SER A 7 8.56 -7.08 9.01
N PRO A 8 8.72 -6.26 7.95
CA PRO A 8 7.67 -5.33 7.50
C PRO A 8 6.49 -6.13 6.95
N TRP A 9 5.59 -6.52 7.84
CA TRP A 9 4.45 -7.37 7.50
C TRP A 9 3.37 -6.62 6.73
N CYS A 10 3.52 -5.31 6.48
CA CYS A 10 2.64 -4.56 5.57
C CYS A 10 2.64 -5.15 4.15
N ALA A 11 3.81 -5.54 3.63
CA ALA A 11 3.91 -6.18 2.31
C ALA A 11 3.31 -7.60 2.33
N CYS A 12 3.50 -8.34 3.42
CA CYS A 12 2.89 -9.66 3.61
C CYS A 12 1.37 -9.58 3.74
N PHE A 13 0.86 -8.59 4.47
CA PHE A 13 -0.56 -8.30 4.62
C PHE A 13 -1.20 -7.99 3.28
N VAL A 14 -0.63 -7.07 2.51
CA VAL A 14 -1.12 -6.74 1.16
C VAL A 14 -1.10 -7.96 0.25
N SER A 15 0.00 -8.71 0.25
CA SER A 15 0.12 -9.94 -0.56
C SER A 15 -0.93 -10.98 -0.17
N TRP A 16 -1.17 -11.18 1.14
CA TRP A 16 -2.20 -12.09 1.63
C TRP A 16 -3.60 -11.63 1.22
N CYS A 17 -3.92 -10.34 1.38
CA CYS A 17 -5.21 -9.78 0.96
C CYS A 17 -5.44 -9.93 -0.55
N LEU A 18 -4.43 -9.65 -1.37
CA LEU A 18 -4.51 -9.82 -2.82
C LEU A 18 -4.73 -11.29 -3.21
N HIS A 19 -4.02 -12.21 -2.56
CA HIS A 19 -4.24 -13.65 -2.74
C HIS A 19 -5.66 -14.07 -2.35
N GLN A 20 -6.20 -13.58 -1.23
CA GLN A 20 -7.59 -13.86 -0.84
C GLN A 20 -8.61 -13.27 -1.83
N ALA A 21 -8.26 -12.17 -2.49
CA ALA A 21 -9.07 -11.53 -3.54
C ALA A 21 -8.86 -12.16 -4.94
N GLY A 22 -8.11 -13.27 -5.05
CA GLY A 22 -7.87 -13.94 -6.32
C GLY A 22 -6.86 -13.23 -7.24
N VAL A 23 -6.18 -12.19 -6.75
CA VAL A 23 -5.19 -11.42 -7.50
C VAL A 23 -3.84 -12.12 -7.38
N ALA A 24 -3.42 -12.82 -8.43
CA ALA A 24 -2.10 -13.45 -8.44
C ALA A 24 -1.02 -12.38 -8.67
N THR A 25 -0.01 -12.40 -7.82
CA THR A 25 1.11 -11.46 -7.87
C THR A 25 2.41 -12.20 -7.62
N ALA A 26 3.44 -11.91 -8.42
CA ALA A 26 4.80 -12.41 -8.22
C ALA A 26 5.61 -11.56 -7.22
N ARG A 27 4.98 -10.58 -6.56
CA ARG A 27 5.65 -9.54 -5.77
C ARG A 27 5.57 -9.88 -4.29
N PHE A 28 6.67 -10.40 -3.76
CA PHE A 28 6.74 -10.82 -2.36
C PHE A 28 7.81 -10.04 -1.59
N GLY A 29 7.50 -9.67 -0.35
CA GLY A 29 8.46 -9.31 0.69
C GLY A 29 8.90 -7.85 0.82
N ALA A 30 8.80 -7.01 -0.23
CA ALA A 30 9.22 -5.61 -0.15
C ALA A 30 8.18 -4.62 -0.69
N ALA A 31 7.84 -3.60 0.10
CA ALA A 31 6.85 -2.58 -0.27
C ALA A 31 7.17 -1.90 -1.62
N ARG A 32 8.44 -1.63 -1.92
CA ARG A 32 8.86 -1.02 -3.20
C ARG A 32 8.51 -1.84 -4.45
N SER A 33 8.37 -3.16 -4.32
CA SER A 33 8.20 -4.07 -5.47
C SER A 33 6.90 -3.83 -6.23
N TRP A 34 5.90 -3.23 -5.56
CA TRP A 34 4.60 -2.88 -6.12
C TRP A 34 4.61 -1.63 -7.00
N PHE A 35 5.65 -0.79 -6.93
CA PHE A 35 5.65 0.56 -7.49
C PHE A 35 6.69 0.77 -8.61
N ASP A 36 6.73 -0.16 -9.56
CA ASP A 36 7.50 0.02 -10.79
C ASP A 36 6.80 0.98 -11.79
N GLN A 37 7.45 1.24 -12.92
CA GLN A 37 6.90 2.15 -13.93
C GLN A 37 5.63 1.64 -14.60
N ARG A 38 5.39 0.32 -14.63
CA ARG A 38 4.26 -0.28 -15.33
C ARG A 38 2.96 -0.12 -14.54
N HIS A 39 3.02 -0.36 -13.23
CA HIS A 39 1.84 -0.45 -12.39
C HIS A 39 1.60 0.86 -11.61
N THR A 40 2.59 1.75 -11.51
CA THR A 40 2.42 3.04 -10.82
C THR A 40 1.57 3.99 -11.66
N ILE A 41 0.38 4.32 -11.17
CA ILE A 41 -0.56 5.21 -11.86
C ILE A 41 -0.53 6.65 -11.37
N TRP A 42 -0.02 6.86 -10.15
CA TRP A 42 0.05 8.15 -9.49
C TRP A 42 1.35 8.27 -8.72
N ARG A 43 1.98 9.45 -8.75
CA ARG A 43 3.22 9.74 -8.03
C ARG A 43 3.31 11.21 -7.68
N ASN A 44 3.51 11.54 -6.40
CA ASN A 44 3.74 12.91 -5.91
C ASN A 44 2.75 13.97 -6.47
N GLY A 45 1.47 13.66 -6.49
CA GLY A 45 0.43 14.61 -6.94
C GLY A 45 0.09 14.56 -8.42
N THR A 46 0.80 13.77 -9.23
CA THR A 46 0.56 13.65 -10.67
C THR A 46 0.15 12.23 -11.05
N GLY A 47 -0.65 12.09 -12.11
CA GLY A 47 -1.10 10.80 -12.63
C GLY A 47 -2.61 10.61 -12.57
N ARG A 48 -3.07 9.37 -12.76
CA ARG A 48 -4.50 9.00 -12.72
C ARG A 48 -5.02 9.06 -11.28
N THR A 49 -6.32 9.33 -11.13
CA THR A 49 -6.99 9.30 -9.82
C THR A 49 -7.08 7.86 -9.32
N PRO A 50 -6.49 7.53 -8.17
CA PRO A 50 -6.62 6.20 -7.55
C PRO A 50 -8.04 5.81 -7.20
N GLN A 51 -8.27 4.50 -7.15
CA GLN A 51 -9.55 3.88 -6.78
C GLN A 51 -9.43 2.98 -5.55
N PHE A 52 -10.59 2.50 -5.07
CA PHE A 52 -10.65 1.52 -3.99
C PHE A 52 -9.86 0.26 -4.37
N GLY A 53 -9.02 -0.24 -3.45
CA GLY A 53 -8.21 -1.44 -3.66
C GLY A 53 -6.82 -1.19 -4.26
N ASP A 54 -6.55 0.00 -4.80
CA ASP A 54 -5.20 0.37 -5.25
C ASP A 54 -4.21 0.37 -4.08
N LEU A 55 -2.92 0.18 -4.37
CA LEU A 55 -1.88 0.17 -3.35
C LEU A 55 -1.25 1.55 -3.19
N THR A 56 -1.22 2.08 -1.97
CA THR A 56 -0.50 3.29 -1.58
C THR A 56 0.90 2.96 -1.08
N GLY A 57 1.91 3.74 -1.50
CA GLY A 57 3.31 3.56 -1.13
C GLY A 57 3.87 4.77 -0.41
N TYR A 58 4.61 4.53 0.68
CA TYR A 58 5.17 5.59 1.52
C TYR A 58 6.68 5.50 1.67
N ARG A 59 7.33 6.67 1.68
CA ARG A 59 8.77 6.82 1.92
C ARG A 59 9.13 7.32 3.30
N TRP A 60 8.31 8.14 3.95
CA TRP A 60 8.55 8.74 5.28
C TRP A 60 10.04 9.01 5.65
N GLY A 61 10.75 9.77 4.81
CA GLY A 61 12.16 10.11 5.03
C GLY A 61 13.20 9.08 4.54
N SER A 62 12.77 7.94 4.01
CA SER A 62 13.61 6.95 3.34
C SER A 62 13.82 7.29 1.86
N SER A 63 14.94 6.81 1.30
CA SER A 63 15.23 6.89 -0.14
C SER A 63 14.31 6.01 -0.99
N GLN A 64 13.66 5.02 -0.38
CA GLN A 64 12.80 4.05 -1.06
C GLN A 64 11.46 3.89 -0.34
N ILE A 65 10.46 3.39 -1.08
CA ILE A 65 9.16 3.03 -0.50
C ILE A 65 9.37 1.83 0.43
N HIS A 66 9.00 2.00 1.69
CA HIS A 66 9.19 0.97 2.72
C HIS A 66 7.88 0.58 3.42
N HIS A 67 6.79 1.27 3.12
CA HIS A 67 5.47 0.95 3.64
C HIS A 67 4.43 0.95 2.54
N VAL A 68 3.44 0.05 2.66
CA VAL A 68 2.36 -0.15 1.69
C VAL A 68 1.03 -0.37 2.41
N GLY A 69 -0.05 0.11 1.80
CA GLY A 69 -1.43 -0.13 2.25
C GLY A 69 -2.42 -0.01 1.10
N PHE A 70 -3.68 -0.29 1.36
CA PHE A 70 -4.76 -0.17 0.38
C PHE A 70 -5.41 1.21 0.42
N VAL A 71 -5.86 1.71 -0.73
CA VAL A 71 -6.82 2.81 -0.82
C VAL A 71 -8.20 2.28 -0.41
N ASP A 72 -8.81 2.92 0.57
CA ASP A 72 -10.21 2.68 0.95
C ASP A 72 -11.11 3.81 0.42
N PHE A 73 -10.61 5.04 0.36
CA PHE A 73 -11.31 6.15 -0.27
C PHE A 73 -10.33 7.25 -0.70
N TRP A 74 -10.36 7.66 -1.98
CA TRP A 74 -9.46 8.71 -2.46
C TRP A 74 -10.03 10.12 -2.27
N GLY A 75 -11.32 10.33 -2.56
CA GLY A 75 -12.00 11.63 -2.49
C GLY A 75 -11.40 12.74 -3.35
N THR A 76 -12.00 13.93 -3.33
CA THR A 76 -11.51 15.13 -4.03
C THR A 76 -10.63 16.02 -3.16
N GLY A 77 -10.74 15.90 -1.84
CA GLY A 77 -9.99 16.70 -0.87
C GLY A 77 -8.50 16.35 -0.77
N PRO A 78 -7.77 17.00 0.16
CA PRO A 78 -6.32 16.80 0.33
C PRO A 78 -5.97 15.48 1.05
N SER A 79 -6.97 14.74 1.55
CA SER A 79 -6.81 13.51 2.32
C SER A 79 -7.48 12.34 1.61
N ALA A 80 -6.92 11.15 1.80
CA ALA A 80 -7.47 9.86 1.41
C ALA A 80 -7.56 8.95 2.65
N GLN A 81 -8.49 8.01 2.65
CA GLN A 81 -8.56 6.93 3.65
C GLN A 81 -7.82 5.70 3.11
N THR A 82 -7.04 5.07 3.98
CA THR A 82 -6.23 3.89 3.65
C THR A 82 -6.41 2.80 4.69
N VAL A 83 -6.24 1.53 4.27
CA VAL A 83 -6.16 0.38 5.17
C VAL A 83 -4.71 -0.13 5.17
N GLU A 84 -4.07 -0.07 6.33
CA GLU A 84 -2.65 -0.37 6.47
C GLU A 84 -2.42 -1.35 7.60
N GLY A 85 -1.69 -2.44 7.31
CA GLY A 85 -1.09 -3.30 8.34
C GLY A 85 0.19 -2.67 8.90
N ASN A 86 0.67 -3.15 10.04
CA ASN A 86 1.87 -2.68 10.74
C ASN A 86 1.83 -1.16 11.02
N THR A 87 0.66 -0.64 11.39
CA THR A 87 0.50 0.79 11.73
C THR A 87 -0.15 0.98 13.09
N GLY A 88 0.07 2.12 13.74
CA GLY A 88 -0.37 2.42 15.11
C GLY A 88 -1.73 3.13 15.23
N GLY A 89 -2.63 2.99 14.26
CA GLY A 89 -3.99 3.56 14.32
C GLY A 89 -4.02 5.08 14.60
N GLY A 90 -3.24 5.88 13.87
CA GLY A 90 -3.21 7.34 14.03
C GLY A 90 -2.45 7.87 15.25
N LYS A 91 -1.95 7.02 16.15
CA LYS A 91 -0.94 7.40 17.13
C LYS A 91 0.44 7.37 16.46
N ALA A 92 1.25 8.39 16.77
CA ALA A 92 2.56 8.68 16.18
C ALA A 92 3.27 7.42 15.66
N LEU A 93 3.58 7.39 14.35
CA LEU A 93 4.41 6.41 13.62
C LEU A 93 5.07 5.37 14.52
N LEU A 94 4.29 4.43 15.06
CA LEU A 94 4.85 3.29 15.74
C LEU A 94 5.35 2.40 14.61
N ARG A 95 6.67 2.36 14.49
CA ARG A 95 7.42 1.53 13.53
C ARG A 95 7.07 0.04 13.65
N GLU A 96 6.41 -0.34 14.74
CA GLU A 96 5.98 -1.69 15.14
C GLU A 96 4.44 -1.77 15.32
N GLY A 97 3.68 -1.25 14.37
CA GLY A 97 2.23 -1.06 14.53
C GLY A 97 1.46 -2.31 14.95
N ASP A 98 0.53 -2.11 15.89
CA ASP A 98 -0.19 -3.12 16.69
C ASP A 98 -1.33 -3.85 15.92
N GLY A 99 -1.47 -3.62 14.62
CA GLY A 99 -2.57 -4.21 13.86
C GLY A 99 -2.84 -3.59 12.49
N VAL A 100 -4.02 -3.90 11.97
CA VAL A 100 -4.55 -3.37 10.71
C VAL A 100 -5.53 -2.25 11.04
N PHE A 101 -5.31 -1.06 10.46
CA PHE A 101 -6.13 0.11 10.77
C PHE A 101 -6.51 0.90 9.52
N LYS A 102 -7.68 1.53 9.60
CA LYS A 102 -8.08 2.62 8.71
C LYS A 102 -7.41 3.92 9.15
N ASN A 103 -6.73 4.59 8.25
CA ASN A 103 -6.06 5.87 8.52
C ASN A 103 -6.46 6.93 7.51
N TRP A 104 -6.60 8.17 7.96
CA TRP A 104 -6.61 9.32 7.07
C TRP A 104 -5.17 9.74 6.78
N ARG A 105 -4.82 9.76 5.50
CA ARG A 105 -3.50 10.16 5.00
C ARG A 105 -3.65 11.39 4.12
N LEU A 106 -2.83 12.40 4.34
CA LEU A 106 -2.73 13.51 3.41
C LEU A 106 -2.13 13.00 2.10
N LYS A 107 -2.73 13.31 0.96
CA LYS A 107 -2.26 12.84 -0.36
C LYS A 107 -0.80 13.20 -0.62
N ARG A 108 -0.34 14.34 -0.09
CA ARG A 108 1.07 14.76 -0.16
C ARG A 108 2.07 13.85 0.57
N THR A 109 1.61 12.98 1.47
CA THR A 109 2.48 12.02 2.17
C THR A 109 2.51 10.65 1.49
N ILE A 110 1.56 10.38 0.59
CA ILE A 110 1.59 9.21 -0.29
C ILE A 110 2.60 9.53 -1.39
N TRP A 111 3.60 8.67 -1.56
CA TRP A 111 4.65 8.87 -2.56
C TRP A 111 4.22 8.36 -3.94
N ALA A 112 3.59 7.19 -3.97
CA ALA A 112 3.12 6.55 -5.19
C ALA A 112 1.84 5.74 -4.94
N VAL A 113 1.07 5.52 -5.99
CA VAL A 113 -0.04 4.57 -6.00
C VAL A 113 0.11 3.62 -7.17
N ALA A 114 -0.07 2.33 -6.92
CA ALA A 114 -0.06 1.28 -7.93
C ALA A 114 -1.47 0.72 -8.14
N ASP A 115 -1.83 0.55 -9.40
CA ASP A 115 -3.06 -0.10 -9.83
C ASP A 115 -2.85 -1.61 -9.78
N VAL A 116 -3.66 -2.27 -8.95
CA VAL A 116 -3.68 -3.74 -8.78
C VAL A 116 -5.07 -4.30 -9.02
N VAL A 117 -6.00 -3.44 -9.42
CA VAL A 117 -7.42 -3.76 -9.56
C VAL A 117 -7.77 -3.87 -11.05
N ASP A 118 -7.32 -2.92 -11.86
CA ASP A 118 -7.60 -2.89 -13.30
C ASP A 118 -6.36 -3.16 -14.16
N ASP A 119 -5.18 -3.28 -13.56
CA ASP A 119 -3.95 -3.58 -14.30
C ASP A 119 -3.99 -5.02 -14.84
N PRO A 120 -4.04 -5.22 -16.17
CA PRO A 120 -4.22 -6.54 -16.80
C PRO A 120 -3.02 -7.48 -16.61
N HIS A 121 -1.92 -6.98 -16.04
CA HIS A 121 -0.75 -7.81 -15.71
C HIS A 121 -0.92 -8.53 -14.38
N TYR A 122 -1.91 -8.18 -13.57
CA TYR A 122 -2.38 -9.04 -12.47
C TYR A 122 -3.49 -9.94 -12.99
N THR A 123 -3.37 -11.24 -12.71
CA THR A 123 -4.41 -12.20 -13.06
C THR A 123 -5.40 -12.30 -11.91
N HIS A 124 -6.68 -12.11 -12.21
CA HIS A 124 -7.78 -12.32 -11.26
C HIS A 124 -8.37 -13.70 -11.52
N SER A 125 -8.42 -14.57 -10.50
CA SER A 125 -9.19 -15.82 -10.61
C SER A 125 -10.68 -15.48 -10.66
N GLU A 126 -11.36 -15.96 -11.70
CA GLU A 126 -12.83 -15.89 -11.84
C GLU A 126 -13.58 -16.57 -10.70
#